data_AF-A0A1Z5JSI0-F1
#
_entry.id   AF-A0A1Z5JSI0-F1
#
_cell.length_a   1.000
_cell.length_b   1.000
_cell.length_c   1.000
_cell.angle_alpha   90.00
_cell.angle_beta   90.00
_cell.angle_gamma   90.00
#
_symmetry.space_group_name_H-M   'P 1'
#
loop_
_entity.id
_entity.type
_entity.pdbx_description
1 polymer ?
#
loop_
_entity_poly.entity_id
_entity_poly.type
_entity_poly.pdbx_seq_one_letter_code
_entity_poly.pdbx_strand_id
1 'polypeptide(L)'
;MTTLLTYARSFQSKLPRLTRPTCTFSHATRFFSNNEGSGIRNIGISAHIDSGKTTLTERILFYTGKISAIHDVRGKDGVGAKMDSMDLEREKGITIQSAATFCKWKDAHINIIDTPGHVDFTVEVERALRVLDGGILVLCGVSGVQSQSLTVDRQMKRYNVPRLAFINKLDRQGSNPDKVIGQLRDQLKLNAAAVQIPVGLENSHEGVVDLIEQKQYTFKGDRGEIVEEGPIAEDLLDLVEQKRMELLERLADADDEIAEAFLMEEVPDVETLKAGIRRAVIACKVWDQPVFVTTKTKAVMFCTHPFLYAFSPS
;
A
#
# COMPACT_ATOMS: atom_id res chain seq x y z
N MET A 1 48.80 15.92 23.17
CA MET A 1 47.89 15.75 22.01
C MET A 1 48.33 14.54 21.16
N THR A 2 48.76 13.44 21.80
CA THR A 2 49.50 12.36 21.12
C THR A 2 49.17 10.97 21.67
N THR A 3 48.02 10.81 22.33
CA THR A 3 47.59 9.55 22.95
C THR A 3 46.19 9.09 22.56
N LEU A 4 45.45 9.88 21.76
CA LEU A 4 44.11 9.51 21.25
C LEU A 4 44.12 8.98 19.80
N LEU A 5 45.18 9.26 19.02
CA LEU A 5 45.27 8.84 17.61
C LEU A 5 45.75 7.39 17.42
N THR A 6 46.37 6.79 18.43
CA THR A 6 46.89 5.42 18.35
C THR A 6 45.81 4.37 18.61
N TYR A 7 44.76 4.72 19.37
CA TYR A 7 43.67 3.78 19.69
C TYR A 7 42.71 3.57 18.50
N ALA A 8 42.47 4.63 17.69
CA ALA A 8 41.58 4.59 16.53
C ALA A 8 42.10 3.73 15.36
N ARG A 9 43.42 3.52 15.24
CA ARG A 9 44.01 2.70 14.16
C ARG A 9 44.04 1.20 14.46
N SER A 10 43.91 0.79 15.72
CA SER A 10 43.91 -0.64 16.09
C SER A 10 42.56 -1.34 15.92
N PHE A 11 41.47 -0.57 15.87
CA PHE A 11 40.11 -1.11 15.72
C PHE A 11 39.68 -1.28 14.25
N GLN A 12 40.32 -0.57 13.32
CA GLN A 12 40.01 -0.62 11.89
C GLN A 12 40.60 -1.85 11.17
N SER A 13 41.54 -2.57 11.79
CA SER A 13 42.17 -3.78 11.21
C SER A 13 41.52 -5.09 11.63
N LYS A 14 40.50 -5.06 12.52
CA LYS A 14 39.78 -6.25 13.02
C LYS A 14 38.28 -6.29 12.67
N LEU A 15 37.81 -5.40 11.80
CA LEU A 15 36.47 -5.53 11.23
C LEU A 15 36.54 -6.43 9.98
N PRO A 16 35.82 -7.56 9.93
CA PRO A 16 35.75 -8.36 8.71
C PRO A 16 35.21 -7.45 7.59
N ARG A 17 35.92 -7.39 6.46
CA ARG A 17 35.39 -6.77 5.25
C ARG A 17 34.09 -7.51 4.92
N LEU A 18 32.95 -6.89 5.22
CA LEU A 18 31.65 -7.35 4.73
C LEU A 18 31.69 -7.24 3.20
N THR A 19 32.10 -8.32 2.55
CA THR A 19 31.81 -8.57 1.15
C THR A 19 30.31 -8.42 0.98
N ARG A 20 29.89 -7.52 0.07
CA ARG A 20 28.50 -7.36 -0.33
C ARG A 20 27.91 -8.76 -0.54
N PRO A 21 26.82 -9.16 0.14
CA PRO A 21 26.17 -10.39 -0.23
C PRO A 21 25.60 -10.15 -1.64
N THR A 22 26.22 -10.77 -2.63
CA THR A 22 25.54 -11.08 -3.89
C THR A 22 24.34 -11.92 -3.49
N CYS A 23 23.19 -11.27 -3.38
CA CYS A 23 21.92 -11.94 -3.11
C CYS A 23 21.60 -12.74 -4.37
N THR A 24 22.09 -13.98 -4.41
CA THR A 24 21.69 -14.96 -5.41
C THR A 24 20.19 -15.20 -5.22
N PHE A 25 19.45 -15.01 -6.31
CA PHE A 25 18.00 -15.08 -6.55
C PHE A 25 17.20 -16.21 -5.86
N SER A 26 17.80 -17.14 -5.11
CA SER A 26 17.15 -18.38 -4.69
C SER A 26 16.42 -18.35 -3.35
N HIS A 27 16.67 -17.38 -2.47
CA HIS A 27 16.11 -17.39 -1.11
C HIS A 27 14.80 -16.62 -0.94
N ALA A 28 14.57 -15.53 -1.68
CA ALA A 28 13.32 -14.77 -1.58
C ALA A 28 12.12 -15.52 -2.20
N THR A 29 12.36 -16.29 -3.27
CA THR A 29 11.34 -17.08 -3.98
C THR A 29 10.84 -18.27 -3.16
N ARG A 30 11.62 -18.75 -2.18
CA ARG A 30 11.31 -19.98 -1.43
C ARG A 30 10.21 -19.82 -0.37
N PHE A 31 9.89 -18.60 0.06
CA PHE A 31 8.83 -18.37 1.06
C PHE A 31 7.43 -18.31 0.45
N PHE A 32 7.29 -17.92 -0.82
CA PHE A 32 5.99 -17.86 -1.51
C PHE A 32 5.64 -19.14 -2.29
N SER A 33 6.60 -20.02 -2.54
CA SER A 33 6.40 -21.28 -3.29
C SER A 33 5.74 -22.42 -2.49
N ASN A 34 5.59 -22.30 -1.17
CA ASN A 34 5.21 -23.44 -0.32
C ASN A 34 3.83 -23.32 0.36
N ASN A 35 2.95 -22.43 -0.11
CA ASN A 35 1.63 -22.25 0.49
C ASN A 35 0.49 -22.30 -0.53
N GLU A 36 0.49 -23.36 -1.36
CA GLU A 36 -0.61 -23.73 -2.26
C GLU A 36 -1.90 -24.18 -1.53
N GLY A 37 -2.01 -24.03 -0.20
CA GLY A 37 -3.08 -24.68 0.56
C GLY A 37 -3.79 -23.90 1.67
N SER A 38 -3.34 -22.72 2.12
CA SER A 38 -3.92 -22.14 3.36
C SER A 38 -4.85 -20.93 3.17
N GLY A 39 -4.84 -20.24 2.03
CA GLY A 39 -5.69 -19.05 1.80
C GLY A 39 -5.50 -17.91 2.81
N ILE A 40 -4.53 -18.00 3.74
CA ILE A 40 -4.27 -17.04 4.81
C ILE A 40 -3.23 -16.02 4.34
N ARG A 41 -3.45 -14.74 4.68
CA ARG A 41 -2.57 -13.60 4.35
C ARG A 41 -2.38 -12.69 5.54
N ASN A 42 -1.13 -12.38 5.88
CA ASN A 42 -0.79 -11.42 6.92
C ASN A 42 -0.44 -10.06 6.30
N ILE A 43 -1.26 -9.05 6.54
CA ILE A 43 -1.17 -7.72 5.93
C ILE A 43 -0.92 -6.67 7.01
N GLY A 44 0.09 -5.83 6.81
CA GLY A 44 0.31 -4.66 7.65
C GLY A 44 -0.30 -3.41 7.04
N ILE A 45 -0.95 -2.58 7.85
CA ILE A 45 -1.32 -1.23 7.46
C ILE A 45 -0.36 -0.27 8.16
N SER A 46 0.44 0.45 7.38
CA SER A 46 1.44 1.40 7.87
C SER A 46 1.32 2.75 7.18
N ALA A 47 1.59 3.83 7.89
CA ALA A 47 1.38 5.19 7.41
C ALA A 47 1.96 6.21 8.37
N HIS A 48 2.07 7.45 7.91
CA HIS A 48 2.31 8.59 8.78
C HIS A 48 1.12 8.88 9.74
N ILE A 49 1.36 9.71 10.75
CA ILE A 49 0.37 10.22 11.70
C ILE A 49 -0.75 10.92 10.92
N ASP A 50 -1.98 10.81 11.40
CA ASP A 50 -3.16 11.44 10.79
C ASP A 50 -3.35 11.11 9.29
N SER A 51 -2.81 9.99 8.80
CA SER A 51 -3.07 9.51 7.42
C SER A 51 -4.34 8.66 7.30
N GLY A 52 -4.96 8.30 8.44
CA GLY A 52 -6.21 7.54 8.48
C GLY A 52 -6.04 6.02 8.37
N LYS A 53 -4.99 5.45 8.99
CA LYS A 53 -4.78 3.99 9.09
C LYS A 53 -5.95 3.29 9.76
N THR A 54 -6.26 3.70 10.98
CA THR A 54 -7.33 3.10 11.79
C THR A 54 -8.67 3.20 11.05
N THR A 55 -8.97 4.35 10.44
CA THR A 55 -10.18 4.52 9.61
C THR A 55 -10.22 3.57 8.40
N LEU A 56 -9.07 3.30 7.76
CA LEU A 56 -8.98 2.32 6.69
C LEU A 56 -9.22 0.90 7.23
N THR A 57 -8.55 0.53 8.31
CA THR A 57 -8.71 -0.76 8.99
C THR A 57 -10.18 -1.01 9.37
N GLU A 58 -10.82 -0.04 10.01
CA GLU A 58 -12.25 -0.12 10.39
C GLU A 58 -13.16 -0.35 9.20
N ARG A 59 -12.91 0.36 8.09
CA ARG A 59 -13.68 0.19 6.87
C ARG A 59 -13.50 -1.20 6.27
N ILE A 60 -12.28 -1.75 6.25
CA ILE A 60 -12.06 -3.15 5.82
C ILE A 60 -12.91 -4.09 6.68
N LEU A 61 -12.92 -3.89 8.00
CA LEU A 61 -13.68 -4.72 8.93
C LEU A 61 -15.20 -4.57 8.79
N PHE A 62 -15.68 -3.39 8.41
CA PHE A 62 -17.09 -3.15 8.10
C PHE A 62 -17.52 -3.87 6.82
N TYR A 63 -16.80 -3.71 5.71
CA TYR A 63 -17.17 -4.35 4.44
C TYR A 63 -17.02 -5.87 4.48
N THR A 64 -16.12 -6.40 5.30
CA THR A 64 -16.00 -7.85 5.54
C THR A 64 -17.09 -8.40 6.48
N GLY A 65 -18.01 -7.55 6.97
CA GLY A 65 -19.12 -7.94 7.84
C GLY A 65 -18.74 -8.22 9.30
N LYS A 66 -17.49 -7.94 9.71
CA LYS A 66 -17.02 -8.18 11.08
C LYS A 66 -17.46 -7.11 12.07
N ILE A 67 -17.73 -5.90 11.59
CA ILE A 67 -18.25 -4.80 12.40
C ILE A 67 -19.51 -4.25 11.73
N SER A 68 -20.55 -3.99 12.51
CA SER A 68 -21.86 -3.51 12.03
C SER A 68 -21.94 -1.98 11.88
N ALA A 69 -20.99 -1.24 12.43
CA ALA A 69 -20.92 0.23 12.38
C ALA A 69 -19.45 0.70 12.34
N ILE A 70 -19.18 1.76 11.58
CA ILE A 70 -17.87 2.42 11.52
C ILE A 70 -17.89 3.59 12.50
N HIS A 71 -16.84 3.75 13.31
CA HIS A 71 -16.71 4.86 14.25
C HIS A 71 -15.42 5.62 13.99
N ASP A 72 -15.51 6.90 13.65
CA ASP A 72 -14.30 7.69 13.43
C ASP A 72 -13.50 7.87 14.72
N VAL A 73 -12.17 7.76 14.60
CA VAL A 73 -11.20 7.91 15.70
C VAL A 73 -11.38 9.24 16.46
N ARG A 74 -11.80 10.30 15.76
CA ARG A 74 -12.12 11.62 16.34
C ARG A 74 -13.59 12.02 16.05
N GLY A 75 -14.49 11.03 16.02
CA GLY A 75 -15.91 11.27 15.82
C GLY A 75 -16.54 12.03 16.99
N LYS A 76 -17.63 12.76 16.72
CA LYS A 76 -18.44 13.45 17.74
C LYS A 76 -19.13 12.48 18.71
N ASP A 77 -19.11 11.19 18.39
CA ASP A 77 -19.88 10.13 19.04
C ASP A 77 -19.20 9.63 20.33
N GLY A 78 -17.94 10.01 20.59
CA GLY A 78 -17.19 9.65 21.80
C GLY A 78 -16.84 8.17 21.98
N VAL A 79 -17.29 7.30 21.07
CA VAL A 79 -17.05 5.84 21.12
C VAL A 79 -15.62 5.47 20.73
N GLY A 80 -15.00 6.23 19.81
CA GLY A 80 -13.68 5.94 19.25
C GLY A 80 -13.67 4.73 18.33
N ALA A 81 -12.56 4.52 17.62
CA ALA A 81 -12.39 3.36 16.76
C ALA A 81 -12.28 2.07 17.62
N LYS A 82 -12.91 0.98 17.18
CA LYS A 82 -12.89 -0.33 17.86
C LYS A 82 -11.49 -0.93 17.97
N MET A 83 -10.59 -0.53 17.07
CA MET A 83 -9.18 -0.95 17.06
C MET A 83 -8.36 -0.27 18.16
N ASP A 84 -8.75 0.94 18.59
CA ASP A 84 -8.08 1.69 19.65
C ASP A 84 -8.72 1.31 20.99
N SER A 85 -8.14 0.29 21.63
CA SER A 85 -8.70 -0.32 22.85
C SER A 85 -8.30 0.40 24.13
N MET A 86 -7.19 1.16 24.10
CA MET A 86 -6.71 1.91 25.26
C MET A 86 -7.39 3.27 25.35
N ASP A 87 -7.71 3.70 26.58
CA ASP A 87 -8.33 5.02 26.82
C ASP A 87 -7.46 6.17 26.30
N LEU A 88 -6.12 6.03 26.40
CA LEU A 88 -5.17 7.02 25.88
C LEU A 88 -5.16 7.08 24.34
N GLU A 89 -5.37 5.95 23.65
CA GLU A 89 -5.47 5.91 22.19
C GLU A 89 -6.74 6.64 21.73
N ARG A 90 -7.87 6.42 22.41
CA ARG A 90 -9.14 7.13 22.12
C ARG A 90 -9.05 8.62 22.43
N GLU A 91 -8.41 9.01 23.53
CA GLU A 91 -8.27 10.41 23.92
C GLU A 91 -7.35 11.19 22.97
N LYS A 92 -6.23 10.58 22.55
CA LYS A 92 -5.25 11.23 21.66
C LYS A 92 -5.53 11.00 20.18
N GLY A 93 -6.38 10.03 19.84
CA GLY A 93 -6.66 9.60 18.48
C GLY A 93 -5.41 9.11 17.75
N ILE A 94 -4.55 8.36 18.45
CA ILE A 94 -3.32 7.75 17.91
C ILE A 94 -3.31 6.26 18.27
N THR A 95 -2.76 5.44 17.38
CA THR A 95 -2.50 4.03 17.65
C THR A 95 -1.13 3.88 18.30
N ILE A 96 -1.08 3.28 19.48
CA ILE A 96 0.12 3.08 20.30
C ILE A 96 0.60 1.63 20.18
N GLN A 97 -0.29 0.66 20.29
CA GLN A 97 0.03 -0.77 20.14
C GLN A 97 -0.44 -1.33 18.80
N SER A 98 0.27 -2.32 18.26
CA SER A 98 -0.21 -3.00 17.07
C SER A 98 -1.42 -3.85 17.39
N ALA A 99 -2.52 -3.66 16.66
CA ALA A 99 -3.74 -4.42 16.81
C ALA A 99 -3.88 -5.42 15.65
N ALA A 100 -4.06 -6.70 15.97
CA ALA A 100 -4.24 -7.75 14.97
C ALA A 100 -5.72 -8.17 14.90
N THR A 101 -6.30 -8.09 13.70
CA THR A 101 -7.69 -8.50 13.45
C THR A 101 -7.78 -9.41 12.24
N PHE A 102 -8.45 -10.54 12.40
CA PHE A 102 -8.79 -11.46 11.33
C PHE A 102 -10.08 -11.03 10.60
N CYS A 103 -10.14 -11.10 9.28
CA CYS A 103 -11.35 -11.00 8.49
C CYS A 103 -11.34 -12.03 7.36
N LYS A 104 -12.53 -12.38 6.86
CA LYS A 104 -12.68 -13.22 5.68
C LYS A 104 -13.16 -12.34 4.54
N TRP A 105 -12.54 -12.47 3.38
CA TRP A 105 -12.94 -11.76 2.17
C TRP A 105 -12.98 -12.73 1.00
N LYS A 106 -14.18 -12.97 0.45
CA LYS A 106 -14.45 -14.08 -0.47
C LYS A 106 -13.93 -15.40 0.12
N ASP A 107 -13.07 -16.12 -0.59
CA ASP A 107 -12.47 -17.39 -0.15
C ASP A 107 -11.13 -17.21 0.59
N ALA A 108 -10.65 -15.98 0.73
CA ALA A 108 -9.38 -15.68 1.40
C ALA A 108 -9.56 -15.30 2.87
N HIS A 109 -8.59 -15.72 3.67
CA HIS A 109 -8.44 -15.41 5.08
C HIS A 109 -7.39 -14.31 5.25
N ILE A 110 -7.76 -13.18 5.84
CA ILE A 110 -6.89 -12.00 5.94
C ILE A 110 -6.68 -11.65 7.41
N ASN A 111 -5.42 -11.65 7.84
CA ASN A 111 -4.98 -11.12 9.12
C ASN A 111 -4.44 -9.71 8.91
N ILE A 112 -5.13 -8.71 9.44
CA ILE A 112 -4.73 -7.32 9.37
C ILE A 112 -3.98 -6.97 10.65
N ILE A 113 -2.78 -6.42 10.52
CA ILE A 113 -1.99 -5.85 11.61
C ILE A 113 -1.98 -4.33 11.40
N ASP A 114 -2.71 -3.61 12.23
CA ASP A 114 -2.66 -2.15 12.26
C ASP A 114 -1.40 -1.73 13.02
N THR A 115 -0.51 -0.99 12.37
CA THR A 115 0.79 -0.62 12.96
C THR A 115 0.81 0.84 13.39
N PRO A 116 1.47 1.17 14.51
CA PRO A 116 1.57 2.55 14.96
C PRO A 116 2.33 3.40 13.93
N GLY A 117 1.86 4.63 13.70
CA GLY A 117 2.47 5.54 12.69
C GLY A 117 3.44 6.58 13.25
N HIS A 118 3.63 6.57 14.58
CA HIS A 118 4.49 7.53 15.26
C HIS A 118 5.94 7.04 15.27
N VAL A 119 6.89 7.96 15.15
CA VAL A 119 8.33 7.66 15.16
C VAL A 119 8.81 7.05 16.47
N ASP A 120 8.12 7.34 17.56
CA ASP A 120 8.45 6.82 18.90
C ASP A 120 8.12 5.34 19.06
N PHE A 121 7.27 4.77 18.21
CA PHE A 121 6.86 3.37 18.25
C PHE A 121 7.52 2.52 17.16
N THR A 122 8.68 2.95 16.67
CA THR A 122 9.43 2.26 15.60
C THR A 122 9.77 0.81 15.92
N VAL A 123 10.04 0.47 17.19
CA VAL A 123 10.30 -0.93 17.61
C VAL A 123 9.10 -1.83 17.34
N GLU A 124 7.88 -1.31 17.56
CA GLU A 124 6.64 -2.04 17.35
C GLU A 124 6.37 -2.25 15.85
N VAL A 125 6.60 -1.21 15.05
CA VAL A 125 6.53 -1.29 13.57
C VAL A 125 7.52 -2.32 13.02
N GLU A 126 8.76 -2.34 13.51
CA GLU A 126 9.75 -3.33 13.06
C GLU A 126 9.37 -4.77 13.43
N ARG A 127 8.73 -4.98 14.59
CA ARG A 127 8.24 -6.31 14.98
C ARG A 127 7.11 -6.78 14.06
N ALA A 128 6.16 -5.89 13.76
CA ALA A 128 5.08 -6.19 12.83
C ALA A 128 5.61 -6.51 11.43
N LEU A 129 6.53 -5.72 10.88
CA LEU A 129 7.07 -5.94 9.53
C LEU A 129 7.78 -7.29 9.32
N ARG A 130 8.25 -7.96 10.38
CA ARG A 130 8.90 -9.27 10.28
C ARG A 130 7.94 -10.45 10.09
N VAL A 131 6.66 -10.26 10.42
CA VAL A 131 5.64 -11.32 10.36
C VAL A 131 4.66 -11.14 9.21
N LEU A 132 4.82 -10.07 8.43
CA LEU A 132 3.90 -9.69 7.37
C LEU A 132 4.32 -10.25 6.02
N ASP A 133 3.33 -10.79 5.29
CA ASP A 133 3.50 -11.22 3.91
C ASP A 133 3.46 -10.04 2.94
N GLY A 134 2.81 -8.94 3.34
CA GLY A 134 2.73 -7.70 2.58
C GLY A 134 2.24 -6.53 3.41
N GLY A 135 2.43 -5.31 2.89
CA GLY A 135 2.07 -4.07 3.56
C GLY A 135 1.28 -3.10 2.69
N ILE A 136 0.47 -2.25 3.31
CA ILE A 136 -0.18 -1.10 2.69
C ILE A 136 0.44 0.15 3.31
N LEU A 137 1.10 0.94 2.47
CA LEU A 137 1.63 2.25 2.81
C LEU A 137 0.56 3.32 2.56
N VAL A 138 -0.14 3.76 3.61
CA VAL A 138 -1.15 4.82 3.47
C VAL A 138 -0.48 6.19 3.45
N LEU A 139 -0.87 7.02 2.48
CA LEU A 139 -0.42 8.40 2.28
C LEU A 139 -1.62 9.34 2.27
N CYS A 140 -1.39 10.61 2.59
CA CYS A 140 -2.43 11.64 2.54
C CYS A 140 -2.38 12.35 1.18
N GLY A 141 -3.51 12.50 0.50
CA GLY A 141 -3.58 13.20 -0.80
C GLY A 141 -3.18 14.69 -0.75
N VAL A 142 -3.24 15.32 0.43
CA VAL A 142 -2.85 16.71 0.64
C VAL A 142 -1.38 16.82 1.06
N SER A 143 -0.99 16.08 2.09
CA SER A 143 0.35 16.16 2.69
C SER A 143 1.40 15.37 1.91
N GLY A 144 0.98 14.36 1.15
CA GLY A 144 1.84 13.49 0.36
C GLY A 144 2.88 12.73 1.20
N VAL A 145 4.10 12.62 0.66
CA VAL A 145 5.21 11.94 1.33
C VAL A 145 5.79 12.83 2.43
N GLN A 146 5.87 12.29 3.64
CA GLN A 146 6.38 12.97 4.85
C GLN A 146 7.66 12.28 5.35
N SER A 147 8.44 12.95 6.22
CA SER A 147 9.71 12.42 6.74
C SER A 147 9.56 11.08 7.47
N GLN A 148 8.41 10.86 8.10
CA GLN A 148 8.06 9.61 8.75
C GLN A 148 7.72 8.52 7.74
N SER A 149 7.07 8.86 6.61
CA SER A 149 6.82 7.91 5.52
C SER A 149 8.13 7.36 4.95
N LEU A 150 9.19 8.19 4.86
CA LEU A 150 10.54 7.71 4.48
C LEU A 150 11.10 6.68 5.48
N THR A 151 10.82 6.86 6.77
CA THR A 151 11.32 5.94 7.80
C THR A 151 10.61 4.58 7.70
N VAL A 152 9.28 4.59 7.54
CA VAL A 152 8.48 3.37 7.31
C VAL A 152 8.90 2.67 6.02
N ASP A 153 9.12 3.44 4.94
CA ASP A 153 9.60 2.90 3.67
C ASP A 153 10.96 2.19 3.81
N ARG A 154 11.91 2.80 4.53
CA ARG A 154 13.21 2.19 4.82
C ARG A 154 13.08 0.92 5.65
N GLN A 155 12.16 0.87 6.61
CA GLN A 155 11.93 -0.32 7.41
C GLN A 155 11.35 -1.46 6.56
N MET A 156 10.33 -1.17 5.74
CA MET A 156 9.76 -2.15 4.82
C MET A 156 10.80 -2.64 3.79
N LYS A 157 11.70 -1.76 3.29
CA LYS A 157 12.81 -2.14 2.41
C LYS A 157 13.82 -3.05 3.13
N ARG A 158 14.13 -2.77 4.41
CA ARG A 158 15.06 -3.58 5.21
C ARG A 158 14.57 -5.03 5.38
N TYR A 159 13.26 -5.23 5.50
CA TYR A 159 12.64 -6.55 5.67
C TYR A 159 12.11 -7.15 4.36
N ASN A 160 12.36 -6.51 3.21
CA ASN A 160 11.86 -6.92 1.89
C ASN A 160 10.35 -7.21 1.87
N VAL A 161 9.57 -6.38 2.57
CA VAL A 161 8.12 -6.53 2.60
C VAL A 161 7.53 -5.96 1.29
N PRO A 162 6.79 -6.76 0.51
CA PRO A 162 6.04 -6.27 -0.64
C PRO A 162 5.02 -5.23 -0.17
N ARG A 163 4.90 -4.10 -0.87
CA ARG A 163 3.98 -3.04 -0.45
C ARG A 163 3.19 -2.43 -1.60
N LEU A 164 1.94 -2.07 -1.30
CA LEU A 164 1.10 -1.18 -2.11
C LEU A 164 1.03 0.17 -1.41
N ALA A 165 0.78 1.28 -2.12
CA ALA A 165 0.45 2.53 -1.44
C ALA A 165 -0.96 3.00 -1.72
N PHE A 166 -1.60 3.49 -0.67
CA PHE A 166 -2.97 3.93 -0.70
C PHE A 166 -3.02 5.43 -0.45
N ILE A 167 -3.57 6.21 -1.37
CA ILE A 167 -3.75 7.65 -1.18
C ILE A 167 -5.11 7.89 -0.53
N ASN A 168 -5.07 8.16 0.76
CA ASN A 168 -6.24 8.50 1.54
C ASN A 168 -6.53 10.01 1.50
N LYS A 169 -7.73 10.40 1.95
CA LYS A 169 -8.16 11.78 2.16
C LYS A 169 -8.25 12.66 0.91
N LEU A 170 -8.71 12.09 -0.21
CA LEU A 170 -9.01 12.86 -1.43
C LEU A 170 -10.23 13.79 -1.29
N ASP A 171 -11.03 13.60 -0.25
CA ASP A 171 -12.14 14.47 0.14
C ASP A 171 -11.68 15.84 0.69
N ARG A 172 -10.38 16.02 0.94
CA ARG A 172 -9.85 17.28 1.49
C ARG A 172 -9.45 18.25 0.39
N GLN A 173 -9.66 19.53 0.68
CA GLN A 173 -9.26 20.62 -0.20
C GLN A 173 -7.75 20.60 -0.48
N GLY A 174 -7.38 20.76 -1.75
CA GLY A 174 -5.97 20.73 -2.19
C GLY A 174 -5.38 19.33 -2.27
N SER A 175 -6.22 18.29 -2.29
CA SER A 175 -5.75 16.92 -2.58
C SER A 175 -5.32 16.81 -4.04
N ASN A 176 -4.15 16.19 -4.27
CA ASN A 176 -3.64 16.00 -5.61
C ASN A 176 -2.92 14.63 -5.71
N PRO A 177 -3.59 13.60 -6.27
CA PRO A 177 -3.02 12.25 -6.34
C PRO A 177 -1.77 12.17 -7.22
N ASP A 178 -1.74 12.88 -8.35
CA ASP A 178 -0.59 12.90 -9.27
C ASP A 178 0.66 13.47 -8.62
N LYS A 179 0.50 14.53 -7.83
CA LYS A 179 1.59 15.11 -7.03
C LYS A 179 2.16 14.08 -6.06
N VAL A 180 1.30 13.31 -5.38
CA VAL A 180 1.75 12.28 -4.43
C VAL A 180 2.44 11.12 -5.15
N ILE A 181 1.95 10.71 -6.33
CA ILE A 181 2.64 9.73 -7.19
C ILE A 181 4.03 10.24 -7.59
N GLY A 182 4.15 11.51 -8.00
CA GLY A 182 5.43 12.15 -8.26
C GLY A 182 6.36 12.11 -7.05
N GLN A 183 5.86 12.45 -5.86
CA GLN A 183 6.65 12.40 -4.63
C GLN A 183 7.10 10.98 -4.25
N LEU A 184 6.27 9.97 -4.48
CA LEU A 184 6.66 8.56 -4.30
C LEU A 184 7.87 8.21 -5.18
N ARG A 185 7.87 8.67 -6.44
CA ARG A 185 8.98 8.48 -7.37
C ARG A 185 10.21 9.28 -6.96
N ASP A 186 10.05 10.54 -6.63
CA ASP A 186 11.18 11.44 -6.39
C ASP A 186 11.82 11.25 -5.03
N GLN A 187 11.02 11.07 -3.98
CA GLN A 187 11.49 11.03 -2.59
C GLN A 187 11.74 9.61 -2.09
N LEU A 188 10.83 8.67 -2.41
CA LEU A 188 10.99 7.27 -1.98
C LEU A 188 11.76 6.42 -3.01
N LYS A 189 12.00 6.95 -4.22
CA LYS A 189 12.64 6.22 -5.33
C LYS A 189 11.93 4.89 -5.55
N LEU A 190 10.61 4.96 -5.72
CA LEU A 190 9.76 3.82 -6.04
C LEU A 190 9.21 3.98 -7.46
N ASN A 191 9.14 2.88 -8.22
CA ASN A 191 8.51 2.87 -9.54
C ASN A 191 6.97 2.89 -9.41
N ALA A 192 6.42 3.96 -8.84
CA ALA A 192 4.99 4.10 -8.60
C ALA A 192 4.20 4.31 -9.90
N ALA A 193 3.04 3.68 -10.03
CA ALA A 193 2.11 3.90 -11.13
C ALA A 193 0.66 3.85 -10.62
N ALA A 194 -0.22 4.68 -11.20
CA ALA A 194 -1.63 4.61 -10.88
C ALA A 194 -2.23 3.32 -11.45
N VAL A 195 -3.01 2.59 -10.65
CA VAL A 195 -3.96 1.57 -11.16
C VAL A 195 -5.38 2.08 -11.11
N GLN A 196 -5.65 3.10 -10.29
CA GLN A 196 -6.95 3.74 -10.23
C GLN A 196 -6.82 5.25 -10.39
N ILE A 197 -7.81 5.83 -11.06
CA ILE A 197 -7.98 7.28 -11.16
C ILE A 197 -9.23 7.67 -10.38
N PRO A 198 -9.18 8.65 -9.47
CA PRO A 198 -10.38 9.15 -8.81
C PRO A 198 -11.28 9.91 -9.80
N VAL A 199 -12.58 9.68 -9.72
CA VAL A 199 -13.59 10.47 -10.44
C VAL A 199 -14.01 11.62 -9.54
N GLY A 200 -13.60 12.83 -9.93
CA GLY A 200 -13.74 14.04 -9.12
C GLY A 200 -12.75 14.10 -7.94
N LEU A 201 -12.71 15.24 -7.27
CA LEU A 201 -11.84 15.49 -6.11
C LEU A 201 -12.61 16.27 -5.05
N GLU A 202 -12.12 16.27 -3.82
CA GLU A 202 -12.73 17.02 -2.72
C GLU A 202 -14.21 16.61 -2.51
N ASN A 203 -15.14 17.56 -2.61
CA ASN A 203 -16.57 17.32 -2.46
C ASN A 203 -17.23 16.70 -3.70
N SER A 204 -16.57 16.71 -4.87
CA SER A 204 -17.07 16.09 -6.09
C SER A 204 -16.55 14.67 -6.31
N HIS A 205 -15.89 14.08 -5.31
CA HIS A 205 -15.35 12.73 -5.42
C HIS A 205 -16.48 11.67 -5.36
N GLU A 206 -16.81 11.10 -6.50
CA GLU A 206 -17.98 10.22 -6.69
C GLU A 206 -17.61 8.76 -6.94
N GLY A 207 -16.39 8.50 -7.41
CA GLY A 207 -16.03 7.20 -7.96
C GLY A 207 -14.54 7.01 -8.17
N VAL A 208 -14.20 5.86 -8.75
CA VAL A 208 -12.86 5.54 -9.26
C VAL A 208 -12.97 4.84 -10.60
N VAL A 209 -12.02 5.11 -11.49
CA VAL A 209 -11.82 4.35 -12.73
C VAL A 209 -10.71 3.34 -12.49
N ASP A 210 -10.96 2.07 -12.81
CA ASP A 210 -9.94 1.01 -12.81
C ASP A 210 -9.27 0.94 -14.18
N LEU A 211 -7.95 1.16 -14.20
CA LEU A 211 -7.15 1.17 -15.43
C LEU A 211 -6.88 -0.22 -15.97
N ILE A 212 -7.04 -1.28 -15.18
CA ILE A 212 -6.83 -2.66 -15.59
C ILE A 212 -8.05 -3.14 -16.37
N GLU A 213 -9.22 -3.08 -15.75
CA GLU A 213 -10.49 -3.55 -16.32
C GLU A 213 -11.18 -2.52 -17.22
N GLN A 214 -10.70 -1.27 -17.23
CA GLN A 214 -11.26 -0.14 -18.00
C GLN A 214 -12.74 0.11 -17.67
N LYS A 215 -13.06 0.05 -16.37
CA LYS A 215 -14.40 0.27 -15.85
C LYS A 215 -14.41 1.43 -14.88
N GLN A 216 -15.51 2.17 -14.87
CA GLN A 216 -15.78 3.17 -13.85
C GLN A 216 -16.67 2.58 -12.76
N TYR A 217 -16.31 2.85 -11.51
CA TYR A 217 -17.06 2.47 -10.33
C TYR A 217 -17.54 3.71 -9.59
N THR A 218 -18.85 3.84 -9.48
CA THR A 218 -19.50 4.94 -8.75
C THR A 218 -20.09 4.41 -7.45
N PHE A 219 -19.94 5.17 -6.36
CA PHE A 219 -20.35 4.72 -5.03
C PHE A 219 -21.57 5.47 -4.52
N LYS A 220 -22.69 4.74 -4.39
CA LYS A 220 -23.96 5.27 -3.90
C LYS A 220 -24.29 4.82 -2.48
N GLY A 221 -25.12 5.62 -1.82
CA GLY A 221 -25.53 5.45 -0.43
C GLY A 221 -24.69 6.24 0.57
N ASP A 222 -25.22 6.40 1.79
CA ASP A 222 -24.60 7.21 2.84
C ASP A 222 -23.19 6.72 3.17
N ARG A 223 -22.97 5.40 3.14
CA ARG A 223 -21.70 4.72 3.43
C ARG A 223 -21.05 4.05 2.21
N GLY A 224 -21.57 4.29 1.00
CA GLY A 224 -21.07 3.73 -0.27
C GLY A 224 -21.18 2.22 -0.37
N GLU A 225 -22.24 1.68 0.22
CA GLU A 225 -22.51 0.24 0.24
C GLU A 225 -22.89 -0.27 -1.15
N ILE A 226 -23.40 0.61 -2.02
CA ILE A 226 -23.82 0.28 -3.37
C ILE A 226 -22.71 0.72 -4.34
N VAL A 227 -22.07 -0.28 -4.97
CA VAL A 227 -21.11 -0.07 -6.05
C VAL A 227 -21.84 -0.27 -7.37
N GLU A 228 -21.84 0.76 -8.22
CA GLU A 228 -22.37 0.66 -9.58
C GLU A 228 -21.20 0.67 -10.57
N GLU A 229 -21.16 -0.35 -11.44
CA GLU A 229 -20.23 -0.39 -12.56
C GLU A 229 -20.85 0.34 -13.76
N GLY A 230 -20.06 1.16 -14.44
CA GLY A 230 -20.47 1.89 -15.62
C GLY A 230 -19.34 2.10 -16.62
N PRO A 231 -19.66 2.57 -17.83
CA PRO A 231 -18.66 3.02 -18.79
C PRO A 231 -17.91 4.24 -18.25
N ILE A 232 -16.67 4.42 -18.71
CA ILE A 232 -15.85 5.58 -18.38
C ILE A 232 -16.47 6.82 -19.01
N ALA A 233 -16.58 7.90 -18.24
CA ALA A 233 -17.08 9.17 -18.75
C ALA A 233 -16.17 9.73 -19.86
N GLU A 234 -16.76 10.34 -20.90
CA GLU A 234 -16.05 10.79 -22.11
C GLU A 234 -14.93 11.80 -21.80
N ASP A 235 -15.14 12.65 -20.80
CA ASP A 235 -14.19 13.65 -20.33
C ASP A 235 -12.93 13.05 -19.66
N LEU A 236 -12.99 11.79 -19.24
CA LEU A 236 -11.88 11.08 -18.59
C LEU A 236 -11.14 10.14 -19.53
N LEU A 237 -11.62 9.90 -20.76
CA LEU A 237 -11.02 8.92 -21.68
C LEU A 237 -9.56 9.24 -21.99
N ASP A 238 -9.26 10.49 -22.37
CA ASP A 238 -7.90 10.92 -22.69
C ASP A 238 -6.94 10.74 -21.50
N LEU A 239 -7.42 11.06 -20.29
CA LEU A 239 -6.64 10.90 -19.06
C LEU A 239 -6.41 9.41 -18.74
N VAL A 240 -7.43 8.58 -18.92
CA VAL A 240 -7.34 7.12 -18.71
C VAL A 240 -6.34 6.50 -19.67
N GLU A 241 -6.38 6.85 -20.95
CA GLU A 241 -5.43 6.35 -21.94
C GLU A 241 -3.99 6.76 -21.59
N GLN A 242 -3.78 8.03 -21.24
CA GLN A 242 -2.48 8.53 -20.82
C GLN A 242 -1.95 7.77 -19.59
N LYS A 243 -2.77 7.59 -18.56
CA LYS A 243 -2.38 6.90 -17.33
C LYS A 243 -2.20 5.40 -17.52
N ARG A 244 -2.97 4.78 -18.42
CA ARG A 244 -2.80 3.37 -18.76
C ARG A 244 -1.50 3.13 -19.52
N MET A 245 -1.14 4.02 -20.45
CA MET A 245 0.17 3.96 -21.12
C MET A 245 1.30 4.13 -20.11
N GLU A 246 1.20 5.11 -19.20
CA GLU A 246 2.16 5.30 -18.11
C GLU A 246 2.26 4.05 -17.20
N LEU A 247 1.14 3.38 -16.90
CA LEU A 247 1.11 2.15 -16.11
C LEU A 247 1.85 1.01 -16.84
N LEU A 248 1.59 0.81 -18.14
CA LEU A 248 2.22 -0.24 -18.93
C LEU A 248 3.73 -0.02 -19.06
N GLU A 249 4.16 1.21 -19.34
CA GLU A 249 5.57 1.58 -19.42
C GLU A 249 6.29 1.24 -18.10
N ARG A 250 5.72 1.65 -16.96
CA ARG A 250 6.33 1.35 -15.65
C ARG A 250 6.30 -0.12 -15.30
N LEU A 251 5.26 -0.85 -15.72
CA LEU A 251 5.17 -2.27 -15.45
C LEU A 251 6.17 -3.07 -16.30
N ALA A 252 6.42 -2.64 -17.53
CA ALA A 252 7.44 -3.21 -18.41
C ALA A 252 8.86 -3.09 -17.81
N ASP A 253 9.17 -2.00 -17.10
CA ASP A 253 10.46 -1.88 -16.38
C ASP A 253 10.62 -2.95 -15.27
N ALA A 254 9.50 -3.46 -14.74
CA ALA A 254 9.49 -4.36 -13.59
C ALA A 254 9.32 -5.84 -13.97
N ASP A 255 8.58 -6.15 -15.05
CA ASP A 255 8.16 -7.49 -15.45
C ASP A 255 8.49 -7.80 -16.92
N ASP A 256 9.27 -8.86 -17.13
CA ASP A 256 9.83 -9.19 -18.45
C ASP A 256 8.76 -9.61 -19.48
N GLU A 257 7.68 -10.28 -19.04
CA GLU A 257 6.58 -10.71 -19.92
C GLU A 257 5.78 -9.49 -20.42
N ILE A 258 5.51 -8.53 -19.53
CA ILE A 258 4.90 -7.25 -19.92
C ILE A 258 5.84 -6.43 -20.79
N ALA A 259 7.15 -6.47 -20.53
CA ALA A 259 8.15 -5.77 -21.35
C ALA A 259 8.16 -6.28 -22.79
N GLU A 260 8.10 -7.60 -22.98
CA GLU A 260 8.06 -8.21 -24.31
C GLU A 260 6.78 -7.80 -25.06
N ALA A 261 5.62 -7.91 -24.43
CA ALA A 261 4.35 -7.48 -25.01
C ALA A 261 4.36 -5.99 -25.40
N PHE A 262 4.91 -5.14 -24.52
CA PHE A 262 5.03 -3.70 -24.77
C PHE A 262 5.96 -3.39 -25.96
N LEU A 263 7.08 -4.10 -26.09
CA LEU A 263 8.01 -3.95 -27.23
C LEU A 263 7.41 -4.41 -28.56
N MET A 264 6.49 -5.38 -28.51
CA MET A 264 5.75 -5.86 -29.69
C MET A 264 4.52 -5.00 -30.02
N GLU A 265 4.26 -3.91 -29.27
CA GLU A 265 3.05 -3.09 -29.37
C GLU A 265 1.75 -3.90 -29.18
N GLU A 266 1.82 -5.02 -28.46
CA GLU A 266 0.68 -5.86 -28.14
C GLU A 266 0.01 -5.37 -26.85
N VAL A 267 -1.33 -5.31 -26.84
CA VAL A 267 -2.08 -4.95 -25.64
C VAL A 267 -2.26 -6.22 -24.79
N PRO A 268 -1.61 -6.32 -23.61
CA PRO A 268 -1.81 -7.47 -22.73
C PRO A 268 -3.25 -7.54 -22.27
N ASP A 269 -3.77 -8.76 -22.17
CA ASP A 269 -5.09 -9.02 -21.62
C ASP A 269 -5.11 -8.75 -20.10
N VAL A 270 -6.32 -8.69 -19.54
CA VAL A 270 -6.55 -8.35 -18.13
C VAL A 270 -5.87 -9.35 -17.18
N GLU A 271 -5.83 -10.65 -17.52
CA GLU A 271 -5.24 -11.67 -16.65
C GLU A 271 -3.72 -11.56 -16.65
N THR A 272 -3.11 -11.40 -17.82
CA THR A 272 -1.66 -11.17 -17.94
C THR A 272 -1.25 -9.89 -17.22
N LEU A 273 -2.04 -8.81 -17.33
CA LEU A 273 -1.75 -7.56 -16.63
C LEU A 273 -1.82 -7.74 -15.10
N LYS A 274 -2.84 -8.44 -14.58
CA LYS A 274 -2.97 -8.77 -13.15
C LYS A 274 -1.81 -9.64 -12.67
N ALA A 275 -1.38 -10.63 -13.47
CA ALA A 275 -0.26 -11.50 -13.16
C ALA A 275 1.08 -10.75 -13.16
N GLY A 276 1.32 -9.87 -14.15
CA GLY A 276 2.51 -9.01 -14.21
C GLY A 276 2.61 -8.07 -13.02
N ILE A 277 1.49 -7.41 -12.66
CA ILE A 277 1.39 -6.59 -11.45
C ILE A 277 1.77 -7.39 -10.20
N ARG A 278 1.20 -8.58 -10.05
CA ARG A 278 1.49 -9.48 -8.93
C ARG A 278 2.97 -9.84 -8.85
N ARG A 279 3.57 -10.28 -9.97
CA ARG A 279 4.98 -10.65 -10.03
C ARG A 279 5.86 -9.45 -9.68
N ALA A 280 5.56 -8.27 -10.21
CA ALA A 280 6.29 -7.05 -9.92
C ALA A 280 6.21 -6.65 -8.42
N VAL A 281 5.05 -6.80 -7.78
CA VAL A 281 4.89 -6.55 -6.33
C VAL A 281 5.67 -7.55 -5.49
N ILE A 282 5.55 -8.85 -5.79
CA ILE A 282 6.17 -9.93 -5.01
C ILE A 282 7.68 -9.96 -5.19
N ALA A 283 8.16 -9.74 -6.42
CA ALA A 283 9.59 -9.82 -6.77
C ALA A 283 10.44 -8.85 -5.93
N CYS A 284 9.84 -7.82 -5.32
CA CYS A 284 10.51 -6.89 -4.42
C CYS A 284 11.84 -6.39 -4.98
N LYS A 285 11.90 -6.07 -6.29
CA LYS A 285 13.03 -5.34 -6.85
C LYS A 285 13.15 -4.05 -6.04
N VAL A 286 14.25 -3.94 -5.28
CA VAL A 286 14.42 -3.07 -4.09
C VAL A 286 14.26 -1.56 -4.39
N TRP A 287 14.13 -1.19 -5.67
CA TRP A 287 14.11 0.19 -6.17
C TRP A 287 12.92 0.49 -7.09
N ASP A 288 12.14 -0.52 -7.50
CA ASP A 288 11.13 -0.39 -8.56
C ASP A 288 9.77 -0.98 -8.16
N GLN A 289 9.36 -0.77 -6.91
CA GLN A 289 8.08 -1.30 -6.46
C GLN A 289 6.92 -0.53 -7.11
N PRO A 290 6.04 -1.21 -7.86
CA PRO A 290 4.83 -0.60 -8.36
C PRO A 290 3.89 -0.32 -7.19
N VAL A 291 3.88 0.95 -6.84
CA VAL A 291 2.98 1.48 -5.84
C VAL A 291 1.66 1.79 -6.53
N PHE A 292 0.72 0.86 -6.42
CA PHE A 292 -0.62 1.03 -6.96
C PHE A 292 -1.44 1.94 -6.10
N VAL A 293 -1.54 3.18 -6.55
CA VAL A 293 -2.34 4.21 -5.91
C VAL A 293 -3.82 3.89 -6.07
N THR A 294 -4.44 3.59 -4.93
CA THR A 294 -5.89 3.52 -4.76
C THR A 294 -6.32 4.65 -3.82
N THR A 295 -7.54 5.16 -4.00
CA THR A 295 -8.00 6.39 -3.38
C THR A 295 -9.05 6.14 -2.32
N LYS A 296 -9.19 7.07 -1.36
CA LYS A 296 -10.32 7.02 -0.42
C LYS A 296 -11.63 7.24 -1.19
N THR A 297 -12.33 6.15 -1.43
CA THR A 297 -13.78 6.20 -1.63
C THR A 297 -14.48 5.43 -0.54
N LYS A 298 -15.79 5.58 -0.49
CA LYS A 298 -16.69 4.75 0.33
C LYS A 298 -16.71 3.27 -0.13
N ALA A 299 -15.58 2.74 -0.62
CA ALA A 299 -15.37 1.38 -1.04
C ALA A 299 -13.91 1.00 -0.87
N VAL A 300 -13.60 0.58 0.36
CA VAL A 300 -12.39 -0.20 0.64
C VAL A 300 -12.44 -1.58 -0.04
N MET A 301 -13.58 -1.93 -0.64
CA MET A 301 -13.76 -3.02 -1.59
C MET A 301 -12.67 -3.06 -2.68
N PHE A 302 -12.25 -1.90 -3.19
CA PHE A 302 -11.23 -1.85 -4.22
C PHE A 302 -9.80 -1.89 -3.70
N CYS A 303 -9.52 -1.57 -2.43
CA CYS A 303 -8.20 -1.85 -1.88
C CYS A 303 -7.95 -3.36 -1.82
N THR A 304 -9.03 -4.15 -1.62
CA THR A 304 -8.93 -5.61 -1.62
C THR A 304 -8.83 -6.21 -3.03
N HIS A 305 -9.22 -5.51 -4.10
CA HIS A 305 -9.26 -6.11 -5.44
C HIS A 305 -7.86 -6.27 -6.06
N PRO A 306 -7.01 -5.23 -6.22
CA PRO A 306 -5.61 -5.37 -6.59
C PRO A 306 -4.81 -6.15 -5.54
N PHE A 307 -5.16 -6.02 -4.26
CA PHE A 307 -4.53 -6.77 -3.18
C PHE A 307 -4.77 -8.27 -3.29
N LEU A 308 -6.01 -8.68 -3.62
CA LEU A 308 -6.35 -10.07 -3.86
C LEU A 308 -5.54 -10.61 -5.02
N TYR A 309 -5.42 -9.94 -6.17
CA TYR A 309 -4.57 -10.50 -7.25
C TYR A 309 -3.07 -10.43 -6.92
N ALA A 310 -2.58 -9.33 -6.36
CA ALA A 310 -1.18 -9.18 -5.97
C ALA A 310 -0.73 -10.20 -4.91
N PHE A 311 -1.66 -10.76 -4.12
CA PHE A 311 -1.35 -11.76 -3.09
C PHE A 311 -2.13 -13.11 -3.21
N SER A 312 -3.02 -13.35 -4.18
CA SER A 312 -3.79 -14.62 -4.39
C SER A 312 -2.89 -15.83 -4.64
N PRO A 313 -3.21 -17.06 -4.17
CA PRO A 313 -2.60 -18.27 -4.73
C PRO A 313 -2.91 -18.37 -6.23
N SER A 314 -2.01 -18.99 -7.00
CA SER A 314 -2.28 -19.47 -8.37
C SER A 314 -3.27 -20.63 -8.37
#